data_AF-W4VMS8-F1
#
_entry.id   AF-W4VMS8-F1
#
_cell.length_a   1.000
_cell.length_b   1.000
_cell.length_c   1.000
_cell.angle_alpha   90.00
_cell.angle_beta   90.00
_cell.angle_gamma   90.00
#
_symmetry.space_group_name_H-M   'P 1'
#
loop_
_entity.id
_entity.type
_entity.pdbx_description
1 polymer ?
#
loop_
_entity_poly.entity_id
_entity_poly.type
_entity_poly.pdbx_seq_one_letter_code
_entity_poly.pdbx_strand_id
1 'polypeptide(L)'
;MTDNKQQAFTEAIYHLSKAIDSQRPIIVNDGWEHTVSDIISLHDYEEFADAFIARYQDKDRILNNLHPHNKSKYAFAQGYEYKGQPVILTEYGGIAFNDNRGWGGYGNQVNSEDEFIRRYREITNAIKEIPYICGYCYTQITDVQQEVNGLLYENREPKVHGKIKRSK
;
A
#
# COMPACT_ATOMS: atom_id res chain seq x y z
N MET A 1 -11.91 8.16 -8.68
CA MET A 1 -11.86 8.49 -10.11
C MET A 1 -13.28 8.55 -10.64
N THR A 2 -13.74 9.76 -10.97
CA THR A 2 -15.11 10.04 -11.46
C THR A 2 -15.13 10.49 -12.91
N ASP A 3 -13.96 10.75 -13.52
CA ASP A 3 -13.85 11.12 -14.93
C ASP A 3 -13.93 9.87 -15.81
N ASN A 4 -15.01 9.76 -16.60
CA ASN A 4 -15.24 8.64 -17.50
C ASN A 4 -14.14 8.46 -18.55
N LYS A 5 -13.43 9.53 -18.96
CA LYS A 5 -12.31 9.40 -19.91
C LYS A 5 -11.11 8.71 -19.27
N GLN A 6 -10.83 9.00 -18.01
CA GLN A 6 -9.77 8.32 -17.25
C GLN A 6 -10.13 6.85 -17.03
N GLN A 7 -11.39 6.57 -16.66
CA GLN A 7 -11.89 5.20 -16.52
C GLN A 7 -11.73 4.40 -17.82
N ALA A 8 -12.27 4.91 -18.93
CA ALA A 8 -12.18 4.26 -20.24
C ALA A 8 -10.73 4.06 -20.71
N PHE A 9 -9.83 5.00 -20.38
CA PHE A 9 -8.40 4.83 -20.66
C PHE A 9 -7.81 3.62 -19.91
N THR A 10 -8.06 3.49 -18.60
CA THR A 10 -7.56 2.35 -17.82
C THR A 10 -8.12 1.01 -18.30
N GLU A 11 -9.40 0.97 -18.69
CA GLU A 11 -10.05 -0.22 -19.27
C GLU A 11 -9.44 -0.62 -20.61
N ALA A 12 -9.18 0.35 -21.49
CA ALA A 12 -8.57 0.10 -22.78
C ALA A 12 -7.17 -0.53 -22.62
N ILE A 13 -6.37 -0.03 -21.67
CA ILE A 13 -5.06 -0.60 -21.36
C ILE A 13 -5.19 -2.03 -20.81
N TYR A 14 -6.13 -2.29 -19.90
CA TYR A 14 -6.39 -3.64 -19.39
C TYR A 14 -6.69 -4.65 -20.50
N HIS A 15 -7.66 -4.33 -21.36
CA HIS A 15 -8.09 -5.24 -22.42
C HIS A 15 -7.02 -5.41 -23.50
N LEU A 16 -6.27 -4.36 -23.82
CA LEU A 16 -5.12 -4.44 -24.72
C LEU A 16 -4.05 -5.39 -24.15
N SER A 17 -3.68 -5.22 -22.88
CA SER A 17 -2.71 -6.08 -22.22
C SER A 17 -3.19 -7.55 -22.18
N LYS A 18 -4.47 -7.81 -21.89
CA LYS A 18 -5.03 -9.17 -21.93
C LYS A 18 -5.06 -9.78 -23.34
N ALA A 19 -5.21 -8.97 -24.39
CA ALA A 19 -5.15 -9.44 -25.77
C ALA A 19 -3.73 -9.85 -26.18
N ILE A 20 -2.70 -9.21 -25.60
CA ILE A 20 -1.28 -9.55 -25.81
C ILE A 20 -0.87 -10.76 -24.96
N ASP A 21 -1.27 -10.78 -23.69
CA ASP A 21 -1.01 -11.86 -22.74
C ASP A 21 -2.16 -11.99 -21.74
N SER A 22 -2.96 -13.04 -21.90
CA SER A 22 -4.13 -13.29 -21.06
C SER A 22 -3.81 -14.03 -19.76
N GLN A 23 -2.59 -14.55 -19.58
CA GLN A 23 -2.25 -15.42 -18.45
C GLN A 23 -1.80 -14.66 -17.21
N ARG A 24 -1.25 -13.45 -17.36
CA ARG A 24 -0.75 -12.65 -16.22
C ARG A 24 -1.86 -11.77 -15.62
N PRO A 25 -1.95 -11.65 -14.27
CA PRO A 25 -2.83 -10.69 -13.61
C PRO A 25 -2.44 -9.25 -13.92
N ILE A 26 -3.43 -8.36 -13.97
CA ILE A 26 -3.26 -6.94 -14.26
C ILE A 26 -3.91 -6.10 -13.16
N ILE A 27 -3.17 -5.08 -12.74
CA ILE A 27 -3.60 -4.00 -11.87
C ILE A 27 -3.56 -2.73 -12.72
N VAL A 28 -4.70 -2.07 -12.94
CA VAL A 28 -4.77 -0.93 -13.88
C VAL A 28 -4.45 0.42 -13.25
N ASN A 29 -4.67 0.53 -11.95
CA ASN A 29 -4.39 1.73 -11.18
C ASN A 29 -3.96 1.27 -9.79
N ASP A 30 -2.65 1.22 -9.55
CA ASP A 30 -2.13 0.66 -8.32
C ASP A 30 -2.48 1.55 -7.12
N GLY A 31 -3.01 0.94 -6.06
CA GLY A 31 -3.20 1.57 -4.76
C GLY A 31 -4.57 2.20 -4.52
N TRP A 32 -5.34 2.54 -5.56
CA TRP A 32 -6.65 3.15 -5.39
C TRP A 32 -7.49 3.19 -6.68
N GLU A 33 -8.78 3.44 -6.52
CA GLU A 33 -9.71 3.82 -7.59
C GLU A 33 -9.70 2.87 -8.80
N HIS A 34 -9.68 1.56 -8.55
CA HIS A 34 -9.70 0.52 -9.59
C HIS A 34 -10.94 0.61 -10.47
N THR A 35 -10.76 0.37 -11.78
CA THR A 35 -11.84 0.05 -12.73
C THR A 35 -11.92 -1.47 -12.89
N VAL A 36 -11.43 -2.01 -14.00
CA VAL A 36 -11.23 -3.44 -14.23
C VAL A 36 -9.83 -3.82 -13.74
N SER A 37 -9.72 -4.75 -12.80
CA SER A 37 -8.43 -5.27 -12.33
C SER A 37 -8.61 -6.71 -11.85
N ASP A 38 -7.58 -7.53 -12.05
CA ASP A 38 -7.55 -8.91 -11.56
C ASP A 38 -7.21 -8.99 -10.07
N ILE A 39 -6.50 -7.98 -9.55
CA ILE A 39 -6.10 -7.84 -8.15
C ILE A 39 -6.47 -6.42 -7.71
N ILE A 40 -7.04 -6.27 -6.52
CA ILE A 40 -7.26 -4.97 -5.89
C ILE A 40 -6.03 -4.65 -5.06
N SER A 41 -5.38 -3.53 -5.37
CA SER A 41 -4.24 -3.05 -4.60
C SER A 41 -4.60 -1.79 -3.83
N LEU A 42 -4.16 -1.74 -2.58
CA LEU A 42 -4.45 -0.62 -1.69
C LEU A 42 -3.15 -0.04 -1.17
N HIS A 43 -3.07 1.28 -1.11
CA HIS A 43 -1.98 1.99 -0.45
C HIS A 43 -2.49 2.59 0.86
N ASP A 44 -1.92 2.13 1.97
CA ASP A 44 -2.20 2.75 3.26
C ASP A 44 -0.94 2.84 4.11
N TYR A 45 -0.68 4.08 4.53
CA TYR A 45 0.48 4.48 5.32
C TYR A 45 0.10 4.77 6.78
N GLU A 46 -1.03 4.23 7.24
CA GLU A 46 -1.39 4.22 8.66
C GLU A 46 -0.26 3.64 9.50
N GLU A 47 0.10 4.36 10.56
CA GLU A 47 1.27 4.04 11.37
C GLU A 47 0.92 3.32 12.67
N PHE A 48 -0.36 3.37 13.07
CA PHE A 48 -0.87 2.75 14.28
C PHE A 48 -1.65 1.48 13.95
N ALA A 49 -1.19 0.34 14.48
CA ALA A 49 -1.82 -0.97 14.29
C ALA A 49 -3.32 -0.98 14.61
N ASP A 50 -3.72 -0.41 15.76
CA ASP A 50 -5.13 -0.38 16.18
C ASP A 50 -6.01 0.42 15.21
N ALA A 51 -5.50 1.53 14.68
CA ALA A 51 -6.22 2.34 13.70
C ALA A 51 -6.34 1.60 12.35
N PHE A 52 -5.28 0.91 11.94
CA PHE A 52 -5.29 0.07 10.75
C PHE A 52 -6.32 -1.06 10.89
N ILE A 53 -6.28 -1.82 11.99
CA ILE A 53 -7.23 -2.91 12.25
C ILE A 53 -8.66 -2.37 12.30
N ALA A 54 -8.90 -1.27 13.01
CA ALA A 54 -10.24 -0.70 13.11
C ALA A 54 -10.81 -0.28 11.74
N ARG A 55 -9.96 0.16 10.82
CA ARG A 55 -10.33 0.52 9.44
C ARG A 55 -10.59 -0.71 8.57
N TYR A 56 -9.72 -1.71 8.63
CA TYR A 56 -9.74 -2.88 7.76
C TYR A 56 -10.54 -4.08 8.32
N GLN A 57 -11.02 -4.05 9.56
CA GLN A 57 -11.81 -5.16 10.12
C GLN A 57 -13.10 -5.44 9.34
N ASP A 58 -13.70 -4.39 8.74
CA ASP A 58 -14.92 -4.50 7.94
C ASP A 58 -14.56 -4.35 6.45
N LYS A 59 -14.35 -5.50 5.82
CA LYS A 59 -14.02 -5.62 4.39
C LYS A 59 -15.00 -4.86 3.51
N ASP A 60 -16.30 -4.94 3.80
CA ASP A 60 -17.36 -4.45 2.91
C ASP A 60 -17.42 -2.92 2.94
N ARG A 61 -17.06 -2.30 4.06
CA ARG A 61 -16.89 -0.84 4.13
C ARG A 61 -15.84 -0.30 3.18
N ILE A 62 -14.75 -1.05 3.02
CA ILE A 62 -13.61 -0.65 2.19
C ILE A 62 -13.87 -0.98 0.72
N LEU A 63 -14.25 -2.23 0.44
CA LEU A 63 -14.35 -2.74 -0.93
C LEU A 63 -15.63 -2.31 -1.66
N ASN A 64 -16.66 -1.84 -0.94
CA ASN A 64 -17.85 -1.23 -1.56
C ASN A 64 -17.81 0.30 -1.53
N ASN A 65 -16.64 0.90 -1.30
CA ASN A 65 -16.46 2.35 -1.26
C ASN A 65 -17.37 3.09 -0.26
N LEU A 66 -17.78 2.45 0.85
CA LEU A 66 -18.54 3.15 1.91
C LEU A 66 -17.63 4.10 2.70
N HIS A 67 -16.36 3.73 2.82
CA HIS A 67 -15.31 4.55 3.40
C HIS A 67 -14.05 4.52 2.54
N PRO A 68 -13.24 5.59 2.55
CA PRO A 68 -11.92 5.55 1.96
C PRO A 68 -11.05 4.52 2.71
N HIS A 69 -10.24 3.76 1.96
CA HIS A 69 -9.34 2.75 2.53
C HIS A 69 -8.11 3.36 3.19
N ASN A 70 -7.86 4.64 2.95
CA ASN A 70 -6.89 5.46 3.66
C ASN A 70 -7.55 6.80 4.03
N LYS A 71 -6.79 7.90 4.17
CA LYS A 71 -7.34 9.20 4.57
C LYS A 71 -8.19 9.88 3.48
N SER A 72 -8.08 9.50 2.20
CA SER A 72 -8.75 10.24 1.11
C SER A 72 -9.14 9.42 -0.12
N LYS A 73 -8.62 8.20 -0.29
CA LYS A 73 -8.80 7.38 -1.49
C LYS A 73 -9.73 6.20 -1.26
N TYR A 74 -10.54 5.92 -2.26
CA TYR A 74 -11.45 4.78 -2.33
C TYR A 74 -10.81 3.62 -3.09
N ALA A 75 -11.27 2.40 -2.83
CA ALA A 75 -10.77 1.22 -3.53
C ALA A 75 -11.16 1.23 -5.01
N PHE A 76 -12.38 1.65 -5.35
CA PHE A 76 -12.89 1.61 -6.73
C PHE A 76 -13.17 3.00 -7.30
N ALA A 77 -13.06 3.13 -8.61
CA ALA A 77 -13.60 4.25 -9.34
C ALA A 77 -15.14 4.30 -9.21
N GLN A 78 -15.76 5.46 -9.44
CA GLN A 78 -17.21 5.56 -9.35
C GLN A 78 -17.88 4.67 -10.41
N GLY A 79 -18.87 3.87 -9.99
CA GLY A 79 -19.57 2.91 -10.86
C GLY A 79 -18.91 1.54 -10.95
N TYR A 80 -17.78 1.33 -10.27
CA TYR A 80 -17.09 0.06 -10.15
C TYR A 80 -17.29 -0.57 -8.77
N GLU A 81 -17.27 -1.89 -8.74
CA GLU A 81 -17.55 -2.68 -7.55
C GLU A 81 -16.58 -3.85 -7.41
N TYR A 82 -16.45 -4.33 -6.18
CA TYR A 82 -15.68 -5.52 -5.88
C TYR A 82 -16.39 -6.78 -6.38
N LYS A 83 -15.65 -7.64 -7.09
CA LYS A 83 -16.17 -8.87 -7.72
C LYS A 83 -15.49 -10.13 -7.19
N GLY A 84 -14.85 -10.06 -6.02
CA GLY A 84 -14.18 -11.19 -5.38
C GLY A 84 -12.70 -11.35 -5.72
N GLN A 85 -12.06 -10.32 -6.30
CA GLN A 85 -10.62 -10.34 -6.60
C GLN A 85 -9.76 -10.42 -5.33
N PRO A 86 -8.56 -11.03 -5.38
CA PRO A 86 -7.59 -10.93 -4.27
C PRO A 86 -7.26 -9.47 -3.95
N VAL A 87 -7.02 -9.18 -2.67
CA VAL A 87 -6.68 -7.85 -2.16
C VAL A 87 -5.27 -7.84 -1.58
N ILE A 88 -4.42 -6.91 -2.03
CA ILE A 88 -3.02 -6.78 -1.60
C ILE A 88 -2.76 -5.34 -1.17
N LEU A 89 -2.01 -5.14 -0.08
CA LEU A 89 -1.46 -3.81 0.22
C LEU A 89 -0.14 -3.63 -0.52
N THR A 90 -0.15 -3.01 -1.69
CA THR A 90 1.08 -2.87 -2.50
C THR A 90 2.01 -1.80 -1.96
N GLU A 91 1.51 -0.90 -1.10
CA GLU A 91 2.32 0.06 -0.36
C GLU A 91 1.82 0.20 1.08
N TYR A 92 2.75 0.05 2.02
CA TYR A 92 2.56 0.42 3.43
C TYR A 92 3.91 0.78 4.06
N GLY A 93 3.85 1.33 5.26
CA GLY A 93 5.03 1.71 6.03
C GLY A 93 5.17 3.22 6.04
N GLY A 94 6.04 3.77 5.18
CA GLY A 94 6.27 5.21 5.17
C GLY A 94 6.95 5.74 6.44
N ILE A 95 7.69 4.88 7.15
CA ILE A 95 8.39 5.20 8.39
C ILE A 95 9.73 5.85 8.04
N ALA A 96 9.90 7.13 8.36
CA ALA A 96 11.15 7.84 8.15
C ALA A 96 11.84 8.18 9.47
N PHE A 97 13.18 8.25 9.45
CA PHE A 97 13.95 8.74 10.58
C PHE A 97 13.91 10.28 10.64
N ASN A 98 13.98 10.83 11.84
CA ASN A 98 14.11 12.27 12.06
C ASN A 98 15.58 12.70 11.94
N ASP A 99 16.06 12.84 10.72
CA ASP A 99 17.46 13.16 10.42
C ASP A 99 17.64 14.43 9.56
N ASN A 100 16.56 15.19 9.35
CA ASN A 100 16.51 16.40 8.52
C ASN A 100 16.97 16.21 7.06
N ARG A 101 17.01 14.98 6.53
CA ARG A 101 17.51 14.70 5.18
C ARG A 101 16.44 14.70 4.08
N GLY A 102 15.16 14.84 4.42
CA GLY A 102 14.08 14.82 3.43
C GLY A 102 12.69 14.98 4.03
N TRP A 103 11.68 14.74 3.21
CA TRP A 103 10.29 14.67 3.66
C TRP A 103 10.12 13.43 4.55
N GLY A 104 9.63 13.65 5.77
CA GLY A 104 9.60 12.69 6.88
C GLY A 104 8.64 11.50 6.73
N GLY A 105 8.38 11.06 5.50
CA GLY A 105 7.45 9.99 5.18
C GLY A 105 6.00 10.38 5.40
N TYR A 106 5.15 9.36 5.51
CA TYR A 106 3.70 9.50 5.50
C TYR A 106 3.08 9.58 6.92
N GLY A 107 3.93 9.55 7.95
CA GLY A 107 3.56 9.54 9.38
C GLY A 107 4.57 10.26 10.29
N ASN A 108 4.53 9.99 11.58
CA ASN A 108 5.48 10.55 12.55
C ASN A 108 6.88 9.97 12.33
N GLN A 109 7.90 10.83 12.33
CA GLN A 109 9.28 10.36 12.22
C GLN A 109 9.73 9.62 13.48
N VAL A 110 10.62 8.64 13.30
CA VAL A 110 11.22 7.86 14.39
C VAL A 110 12.61 8.39 14.74
N ASN A 111 12.99 8.31 16.01
CA ASN A 111 14.26 8.85 16.50
C ASN A 111 15.30 7.74 16.80
N SER A 112 14.94 6.47 16.64
CA SER A 112 15.84 5.34 16.91
C SER A 112 15.50 4.11 16.07
N GLU A 113 16.48 3.23 15.87
CA GLU A 113 16.28 1.94 15.20
C GLU A 113 15.22 1.09 15.91
N ASP A 114 15.21 1.09 17.24
CA ASP A 114 14.27 0.27 18.01
C ASP A 114 12.82 0.76 17.82
N GLU A 115 12.63 2.07 17.72
CA GLU A 115 11.33 2.66 17.39
C GLU A 115 10.88 2.29 15.96
N PHE A 116 11.80 2.36 14.99
CA PHE A 116 11.54 1.90 13.62
C PHE A 116 11.07 0.44 13.59
N ILE A 117 11.83 -0.45 14.23
CA ILE A 117 11.55 -1.89 14.24
C ILE A 117 10.22 -2.18 14.92
N ARG A 118 9.94 -1.49 16.02
CA ARG A 118 8.69 -1.64 16.76
C ARG A 118 7.51 -1.29 15.85
N ARG A 119 7.53 -0.10 15.24
CA ARG A 119 6.44 0.37 14.37
C ARG A 119 6.29 -0.50 13.12
N TYR A 120 7.40 -0.85 12.46
CA TYR A 120 7.42 -1.80 11.34
C TYR A 120 6.73 -3.12 11.72
N ARG A 121 7.11 -3.71 12.87
CA ARG A 121 6.54 -4.99 13.31
C ARG A 121 5.06 -4.86 13.65
N GLU A 122 4.67 -3.83 14.37
CA GLU A 122 3.28 -3.58 14.76
C GLU A 122 2.38 -3.48 13.52
N ILE A 123 2.73 -2.63 12.54
CA ILE A 123 1.91 -2.46 11.34
C ILE A 123 1.94 -3.70 10.43
N THR A 124 3.10 -4.33 10.23
CA THR A 124 3.18 -5.57 9.44
C THR A 124 2.35 -6.69 10.06
N ASN A 125 2.34 -6.82 11.39
CA ASN A 125 1.51 -7.82 12.07
C ASN A 125 0.02 -7.49 11.96
N ALA A 126 -0.37 -6.22 12.13
CA ALA A 126 -1.75 -5.78 11.92
C ALA A 126 -2.27 -6.13 10.51
N ILE A 127 -1.45 -5.92 9.48
CA ILE A 127 -1.79 -6.30 8.10
C ILE A 127 -2.00 -7.82 7.98
N LYS A 128 -1.13 -8.62 8.59
CA LYS A 128 -1.24 -10.10 8.58
C LYS A 128 -2.49 -10.62 9.30
N GLU A 129 -3.03 -9.86 10.24
CA GLU A 129 -4.24 -10.23 10.99
C GLU A 129 -5.53 -10.00 10.18
N ILE A 130 -5.50 -9.20 9.11
CA ILE A 130 -6.68 -8.95 8.27
C ILE A 130 -6.92 -10.12 7.31
N PRO A 131 -8.01 -10.91 7.47
CA PRO A 131 -8.14 -12.19 6.78
C PRO A 131 -8.27 -12.13 5.26
N TYR A 132 -8.75 -11.01 4.71
CA TYR A 132 -8.97 -10.85 3.27
C TYR A 132 -7.80 -10.19 2.53
N ILE A 133 -6.81 -9.68 3.26
CA ILE A 133 -5.57 -9.19 2.65
C ILE A 133 -4.67 -10.39 2.41
N CYS A 134 -4.39 -10.72 1.15
CA CYS A 134 -3.62 -11.89 0.77
C CYS A 134 -2.15 -11.60 0.47
N GLY A 135 -1.70 -10.36 0.63
CA GLY A 135 -0.31 -9.97 0.42
C GLY A 135 -0.04 -8.53 0.82
N TYR A 136 1.23 -8.19 0.96
CA TYR A 136 1.66 -6.82 1.23
C TYR A 136 3.06 -6.56 0.67
N CYS A 137 3.37 -5.30 0.39
CA CYS A 137 4.69 -4.83 -0.05
C CYS A 137 5.07 -3.54 0.71
N TYR A 138 6.23 -3.57 1.36
CA TYR A 138 6.73 -2.44 2.14
C TYR A 138 7.33 -1.38 1.21
N THR A 139 6.93 -0.13 1.40
CA THR A 139 7.47 1.02 0.69
C THR A 139 8.47 1.73 1.59
N GLN A 140 9.77 1.76 1.26
CA GLN A 140 10.44 1.25 0.06
C GLN A 140 11.81 0.64 0.38
N ILE A 141 12.52 0.09 -0.62
CA ILE A 141 13.82 -0.55 -0.42
C ILE A 141 14.90 0.50 -0.07
N THR A 142 15.02 1.56 -0.84
CA THR A 142 16.01 2.64 -0.65
C THR A 142 15.31 3.98 -0.57
N ASP A 143 15.94 4.96 0.08
CA ASP A 143 15.54 6.36 -0.08
C ASP A 143 15.61 6.79 -1.55
N VAL A 144 14.64 7.60 -1.96
CA VAL A 144 14.55 8.15 -3.32
C VAL A 144 14.36 9.67 -3.21
N GLN A 145 15.43 10.40 -3.50
CA GLN A 145 15.44 11.86 -3.44
C GLN A 145 14.92 12.40 -2.10
N GLN A 146 13.79 13.13 -2.10
CA GLN A 146 13.21 13.68 -0.88
C GLN A 146 12.47 12.63 -0.03
N GLU A 147 12.15 11.46 -0.58
CA GLU A 147 11.45 10.40 0.13
C GLU A 147 12.43 9.51 0.91
N VAL A 148 12.51 9.74 2.22
CA VAL A 148 13.52 9.14 3.11
C VAL A 148 12.97 8.06 4.04
N ASN A 149 11.96 7.32 3.59
CA ASN A 149 11.28 6.21 4.27
C ASN A 149 11.79 4.81 3.87
N GLY A 150 12.90 4.73 3.11
CA GLY A 150 13.49 3.48 2.67
C GLY A 150 14.06 2.65 3.83
N LEU A 151 14.09 1.33 3.65
CA LEU A 151 14.81 0.41 4.55
C LEU A 151 16.33 0.67 4.52
N LEU A 152 16.82 1.17 3.39
CA LEU A 152 18.20 1.54 3.13
C LEU A 152 18.28 3.04 2.81
N TYR A 153 19.42 3.65 3.09
CA TYR A 153 19.77 4.96 2.54
C TYR A 153 19.94 4.91 1.00
N GLU A 154 20.06 6.07 0.35
CA GLU A 154 20.27 6.18 -1.11
C GLU A 154 21.51 5.40 -1.60
N ASN A 155 22.56 5.37 -0.78
CA ASN A 155 23.78 4.60 -1.03
C ASN A 155 23.66 3.09 -0.72
N ARG A 156 22.44 2.60 -0.42
CA ARG A 156 22.10 1.22 -0.08
C ARG A 156 22.65 0.72 1.25
N GLU A 157 23.16 1.62 2.09
CA GLU A 157 23.51 1.28 3.47
C GLU A 157 22.24 1.04 4.30
N PRO A 158 22.13 -0.04 5.09
CA PRO A 158 20.97 -0.29 5.94
C PRO A 158 20.76 0.80 6.97
N LYS A 159 19.51 1.24 7.15
CA LYS A 159 19.15 2.16 8.25
C LYS A 159 19.00 1.47 9.60
N VAL A 160 18.80 0.15 9.57
CA VAL A 160 18.63 -0.70 10.74
C VAL A 160 19.55 -1.90 10.58
N HIS A 161 20.48 -2.07 11.50
CA HIS A 161 21.50 -3.11 11.39
C HIS A 161 21.05 -4.42 12.06
N GLY A 162 20.97 -5.51 11.30
CA GLY A 162 20.86 -6.89 11.83
C GLY A 162 19.56 -7.26 12.57
N LYS A 163 18.54 -6.40 12.59
CA LYS A 163 17.34 -6.57 13.43
C LYS A 163 16.03 -6.89 12.69
N ILE A 164 15.94 -6.62 11.38
CA ILE A 164 14.79 -7.06 10.56
C ILE A 164 15.09 -8.48 10.05
N LYS A 165 14.66 -9.49 10.80
CA LYS A 165 14.78 -10.89 10.37
C LYS A 165 13.67 -11.20 9.36
N ARG A 166 13.99 -11.89 8.27
CA ARG A 166 12.98 -12.54 7.41
C ARG A 166 12.08 -13.39 8.32
N SER A 167 10.77 -13.16 8.29
CA SER A 167 9.84 -14.07 8.95
C SER A 167 10.05 -15.46 8.36
N LYS A 168 10.27 -16.45 9.23
CA LYS A 168 10.16 -17.86 8.84
C LYS A 168 8.71 -18.19 8.50
#